data_AF-A0AAJ7SCZ0-F1
#
_entry.id   AF-A0AAJ7SCZ0-F1
#
_cell.length_a   1.000
_cell.length_b   1.000
_cell.length_c   1.000
_cell.angle_alpha   90.00
_cell.angle_beta   90.00
_cell.angle_gamma   90.00
#
_symmetry.space_group_name_H-M   'P 1'
#
loop_
_entity.id
_entity.type
_entity.pdbx_description
1 polymer ?
#
loop_
_entity_poly.entity_id
_entity_poly.type
_entity_poly.pdbx_seq_one_letter_code
_entity_poly.pdbx_strand_id
1 'polypeptide(L)'
;AAAARELETKQLAMYDIILTISQAHHAHCGFTEEKTRGLIRKPALLTANEIKLDSGSTADSMEMERLTMWQHFAGLVTPSIQDIVEFAKRIPGFLEFAQDDQLILIKLGFFEVWLIHVSRSILAEEDGSRGAVTFAGGAYVTREQLEFVCDIDFTSSMFNFFSSFNGLSLNDTEIGLFCAVALLTFSERTTLFDARTVEQCRLVEALKLQVIRNHPSDRQLFSPIIAKLPELL
;
A
#
# COMPACT_ATOMS: atom_id res chain seq x y z
N ALA A 1 -40.98 2.21 12.44
CA ALA A 1 -40.44 1.01 13.13
C ALA A 1 -39.56 0.16 12.22
N ALA A 2 -40.05 -0.31 11.07
CA ALA A 2 -39.25 -1.13 10.13
C ALA A 2 -38.04 -0.37 9.53
N ALA A 3 -38.23 0.85 9.02
CA ALA A 3 -37.14 1.65 8.43
C ALA A 3 -36.03 2.02 9.43
N ALA A 4 -36.37 2.26 10.70
CA ALA A 4 -35.38 2.54 11.74
C ALA A 4 -34.53 1.30 12.07
N ARG A 5 -35.16 0.12 12.14
CA ARG A 5 -34.45 -1.16 12.31
C ARG A 5 -33.57 -1.49 11.11
N GLU A 6 -34.03 -1.20 9.89
CA GLU A 6 -33.24 -1.41 8.68
C GLU A 6 -31.99 -0.51 8.65
N LEU A 7 -32.13 0.75 9.06
CA LEU A 7 -31.01 1.69 9.16
C LEU A 7 -29.98 1.23 10.21
N GLU A 8 -30.46 0.80 11.38
CA GLU A 8 -29.62 0.25 12.45
C GLU A 8 -28.84 -0.99 12.00
N THR A 9 -29.52 -1.93 11.32
CA THR A 9 -28.87 -3.11 10.74
C THR A 9 -27.80 -2.74 9.72
N LYS A 10 -28.05 -1.77 8.83
CA LYS A 10 -27.06 -1.29 7.85
C LYS A 10 -25.85 -0.65 8.54
N GLN A 11 -26.07 0.13 9.61
CA GLN A 11 -24.99 0.74 10.38
C GLN A 11 -24.13 -0.30 11.09
N LEU A 12 -24.75 -1.29 11.73
CA LEU A 12 -24.04 -2.40 12.38
C LEU A 12 -23.16 -3.17 11.38
N ALA A 13 -23.72 -3.52 10.22
CA ALA A 13 -22.97 -4.20 9.16
C ALA A 13 -21.76 -3.37 8.70
N MET A 14 -21.88 -2.03 8.65
CA MET A 14 -20.77 -1.15 8.28
C MET A 14 -19.67 -1.13 9.35
N TYR A 15 -20.04 -1.10 10.63
CA TYR A 15 -19.08 -1.20 11.73
C TYR A 15 -18.35 -2.54 11.76
N ASP A 16 -19.03 -3.64 11.44
CA ASP A 16 -18.41 -4.95 11.33
C ASP A 16 -17.38 -5.00 10.21
N ILE A 17 -17.65 -4.38 9.05
CA ILE A 17 -16.67 -4.22 7.96
C ILE A 17 -15.46 -3.42 8.46
N ILE A 18 -15.68 -2.25 9.05
CA ILE A 18 -14.61 -1.38 9.56
C ILE A 18 -13.74 -2.15 10.57
N LEU A 19 -14.35 -2.87 11.50
CA LEU A 19 -13.65 -3.64 12.51
C LEU A 19 -12.83 -4.77 11.88
N THR A 20 -13.43 -5.53 10.96
CA THR A 20 -12.78 -6.63 10.25
C THR A 20 -11.56 -6.16 9.48
N ILE A 21 -11.70 -5.08 8.72
CA ILE A 21 -10.61 -4.50 7.93
C ILE A 21 -9.53 -3.89 8.83
N SER A 22 -9.93 -3.21 9.91
CA SER A 22 -8.98 -2.67 10.90
C SER A 22 -8.12 -3.79 11.50
N GLN A 23 -8.73 -4.87 11.97
CA GLN A 23 -8.03 -6.02 12.54
C GLN A 23 -7.11 -6.70 11.51
N ALA A 24 -7.61 -6.90 10.28
CA ALA A 24 -6.82 -7.48 9.20
C ALA A 24 -5.59 -6.63 8.87
N HIS A 25 -5.76 -5.30 8.77
CA HIS A 25 -4.66 -4.38 8.51
C HIS A 25 -3.62 -4.43 9.64
N HIS A 26 -4.04 -4.40 10.91
CA HIS A 26 -3.11 -4.50 12.03
C HIS A 26 -2.36 -5.85 12.06
N ALA A 27 -3.04 -6.94 11.71
CA ALA A 27 -2.41 -8.26 11.65
C ALA A 27 -1.39 -8.36 10.50
N HIS A 28 -1.73 -7.84 9.31
CA HIS A 28 -1.04 -8.15 8.05
C HIS A 28 -0.40 -6.94 7.36
N CYS A 29 -0.32 -5.78 8.00
CA CYS A 29 0.49 -4.66 7.53
C CYS A 29 1.74 -4.52 8.41
N GLY A 30 2.93 -4.59 7.82
CA GLY A 30 4.20 -4.35 8.53
C GLY A 30 4.47 -2.88 8.86
N PHE A 31 3.61 -1.97 8.40
CA PHE A 31 3.84 -0.53 8.40
C PHE A 31 2.84 0.26 9.26
N THR A 32 2.10 -0.41 10.14
CA THR A 32 1.24 0.28 11.11
C THR A 32 2.03 1.21 12.02
N GLU A 33 1.36 2.19 12.62
CA GLU A 33 2.02 3.14 13.52
C GLU A 33 2.75 2.43 14.66
N GLU A 34 2.13 1.39 15.23
CA GLU A 34 2.74 0.57 16.27
C GLU A 34 4.03 -0.13 15.82
N LYS A 35 4.04 -0.73 14.62
CA LYS A 35 5.16 -1.52 14.11
C LYS A 35 6.32 -0.67 13.60
N THR A 36 6.02 0.53 13.11
CA THR A 36 7.03 1.47 12.61
C THR A 36 7.61 2.34 13.73
N ARG A 37 6.90 2.49 14.86
CA ARG A 37 7.38 3.23 16.02
C ARG A 37 8.64 2.59 16.61
N GLY A 38 9.74 3.33 16.57
CA GLY A 38 11.02 2.88 17.11
C GLY A 38 11.77 1.86 16.24
N LEU A 39 11.37 1.70 14.98
CA LEU A 39 12.05 0.82 14.03
C LEU A 39 13.53 1.23 13.87
N ILE A 40 14.43 0.29 14.13
CA ILE A 40 15.87 0.51 13.95
C ILE A 40 16.19 0.47 12.46
N ARG A 41 16.72 1.58 11.94
CA ARG A 41 17.01 1.74 10.52
C ARG A 41 18.44 1.37 10.20
N LYS A 42 18.64 0.60 9.14
CA LYS A 42 19.95 0.22 8.61
C LYS A 42 19.95 0.26 7.09
N PRO A 43 21.07 0.59 6.43
CA PRO A 43 21.11 0.60 4.97
C PRO A 43 20.86 -0.81 4.42
N ALA A 44 20.05 -0.90 3.36
CA ALA A 44 19.91 -2.13 2.60
C ALA A 44 21.22 -2.43 1.85
N LEU A 45 21.66 -3.68 1.93
CA LEU A 45 22.80 -4.18 1.14
C LEU A 45 22.27 -4.55 -0.26
N LEU A 46 22.12 -3.54 -1.12
CA LEU A 46 21.65 -3.73 -2.50
C LEU A 46 22.79 -4.07 -3.47
N THR A 47 24.03 -3.73 -3.13
CA THR A 47 25.20 -4.09 -3.92
C THR A 47 25.78 -5.40 -3.42
N ALA A 48 26.25 -6.23 -4.35
CA ALA A 48 27.18 -7.29 -3.98
C ALA A 48 28.41 -6.62 -3.34
N ASN A 49 28.91 -7.18 -2.23
CA ASN A 49 30.13 -6.77 -1.52
C ASN A 49 31.13 -6.03 -2.41
N GLU A 50 31.79 -5.00 -1.85
CA GLU A 50 32.95 -4.25 -2.39
C GLU A 50 33.98 -5.11 -3.17
N ILE A 51 33.62 -5.60 -4.36
CA ILE A 51 34.56 -6.14 -5.32
C ILE A 51 35.04 -4.89 -6.03
N LYS A 52 36.25 -4.45 -5.66
CA LYS A 52 37.01 -3.45 -6.41
C LYS A 52 36.94 -3.79 -7.90
N LEU A 53 36.03 -3.14 -8.61
CA LEU A 53 35.97 -3.19 -10.06
C LEU A 53 37.03 -2.21 -10.54
N ASP A 54 38.08 -2.80 -11.08
CA ASP A 54 39.12 -2.12 -11.82
C ASP A 54 38.49 -1.19 -12.86
N SER A 55 39.06 0.00 -12.94
CA SER A 55 38.69 1.14 -13.78
C SER A 55 38.43 0.73 -15.24
N GLY A 56 37.16 0.54 -15.61
CA GLY A 56 36.76 0.24 -16.99
C GLY A 56 35.29 -0.12 -17.12
N SER A 57 34.37 0.79 -16.78
CA SER A 57 32.93 0.51 -16.86
C SER A 57 32.44 0.46 -18.30
N THR A 58 32.22 -0.75 -18.82
CA THR A 58 31.40 -1.00 -20.02
C THR A 58 29.91 -0.86 -19.68
N ALA A 59 29.05 -0.53 -20.65
CA ALA A 59 27.60 -0.43 -20.45
C ALA A 59 27.01 -1.73 -19.85
N ASP A 60 27.55 -2.88 -20.26
CA ASP A 60 27.17 -4.21 -19.77
C ASP A 60 27.43 -4.38 -18.26
N SER A 61 28.45 -3.72 -17.70
CA SER A 61 28.78 -3.80 -16.27
C SER A 61 27.75 -3.05 -15.41
N MET A 62 27.30 -1.88 -15.86
CA MET A 62 26.29 -1.07 -15.16
C MET A 62 24.91 -1.75 -15.19
N GLU A 63 24.55 -2.39 -16.31
CA GLU A 63 23.30 -3.13 -16.41
C GLU A 63 23.28 -4.34 -15.46
N MET A 64 24.39 -5.07 -15.36
CA MET A 64 24.52 -6.18 -14.41
C MET A 64 24.40 -5.72 -12.95
N GLU A 65 25.00 -4.58 -12.60
CA GLU A 65 24.85 -3.98 -11.27
C GLU A 65 23.39 -3.60 -10.98
N ARG A 66 22.71 -2.95 -11.95
CA ARG A 66 21.29 -2.60 -11.83
C ARG A 66 20.42 -3.82 -11.62
N LEU A 67 20.64 -4.90 -12.37
CA LEU A 67 19.90 -6.16 -12.23
C LEU A 67 20.14 -6.80 -10.87
N THR A 68 21.37 -6.74 -10.36
CA THR A 68 21.70 -7.25 -9.02
C THR A 68 20.98 -6.45 -7.94
N MET A 69 21.01 -5.11 -8.01
CA MET A 69 20.29 -4.24 -7.08
C MET A 69 18.77 -4.45 -7.15
N TRP A 70 18.22 -4.65 -8.35
CA TRP A 70 16.80 -5.00 -8.54
C TRP A 70 16.44 -6.32 -7.85
N GLN A 71 17.27 -7.37 -7.97
CA GLN A 71 17.03 -8.65 -7.31
C GLN A 71 17.00 -8.49 -5.78
N HIS A 72 17.93 -7.72 -5.21
CA HIS A 72 17.95 -7.43 -3.78
C HIS A 72 16.72 -6.61 -3.34
N PHE A 73 16.34 -5.60 -4.12
CA PHE A 73 15.12 -4.82 -3.88
C PHE A 73 13.86 -5.71 -3.92
N ALA A 74 13.73 -6.57 -4.91
CA ALA A 74 12.62 -7.53 -5.00
C ALA A 74 12.59 -8.49 -3.79
N GLY A 75 13.75 -8.87 -3.26
CA GLY A 75 13.87 -9.64 -2.02
C GLY A 75 13.32 -8.90 -0.79
N LEU A 76 13.45 -7.57 -0.73
CA LEU A 76 12.85 -6.74 0.34
C LEU A 76 11.32 -6.62 0.21
N VAL A 77 10.80 -6.64 -1.02
CA VAL A 77 9.36 -6.55 -1.32
C VAL A 77 8.65 -7.88 -1.08
N THR A 78 9.31 -9.01 -1.40
CA THR A 78 8.75 -10.38 -1.38
C THR A 78 7.98 -10.75 -0.11
N PRO A 79 8.45 -10.44 1.13
CA PRO A 79 7.69 -10.75 2.35
C PRO A 79 6.29 -10.12 2.38
N SER A 80 6.13 -8.95 1.75
CA SER A 80 4.84 -8.24 1.70
C SER A 80 3.78 -8.98 0.89
N ILE A 81 4.18 -9.90 0.00
CA ILE A 81 3.24 -10.67 -0.83
C ILE A 81 2.35 -11.53 0.06
N GLN A 82 2.94 -12.28 0.99
CA GLN A 82 2.18 -13.13 1.89
C GLN A 82 1.25 -12.32 2.79
N ASP A 83 1.75 -11.20 3.31
CA ASP A 83 0.98 -10.26 4.12
C ASP A 83 -0.24 -9.70 3.36
N ILE A 84 -0.06 -9.25 2.12
CA ILE A 84 -1.16 -8.73 1.30
C ILE A 84 -2.15 -9.84 0.90
N VAL A 85 -1.68 -11.06 0.64
CA VAL A 85 -2.55 -12.22 0.40
C VAL A 85 -3.42 -12.51 1.63
N GLU A 86 -2.82 -12.53 2.83
CA GLU A 86 -3.58 -12.78 4.06
C GLU A 86 -4.52 -11.63 4.40
N PHE A 87 -4.14 -10.38 4.14
CA PHE A 87 -5.03 -9.23 4.22
C PHE A 87 -6.23 -9.36 3.28
N ALA A 88 -6.01 -9.70 2.01
CA ALA A 88 -7.05 -9.83 1.00
C ALA A 88 -8.11 -10.87 1.40
N LYS A 89 -7.68 -12.02 1.94
CA LYS A 89 -8.59 -13.07 2.43
C LYS A 89 -9.51 -12.62 3.57
N ARG A 90 -9.19 -11.52 4.27
CA ARG A 90 -10.02 -10.96 5.34
C ARG A 90 -11.01 -9.90 4.85
N ILE A 91 -10.90 -9.45 3.61
CA ILE A 91 -11.84 -8.49 3.03
C ILE A 91 -13.20 -9.19 2.87
N PRO A 92 -14.30 -8.63 3.41
CA PRO A 92 -15.63 -9.18 3.21
C PRO A 92 -15.94 -9.42 1.72
N GLY A 93 -16.55 -10.58 1.42
CA GLY A 93 -16.87 -11.00 0.06
C GLY A 93 -15.68 -11.46 -0.82
N PHE A 94 -14.42 -11.24 -0.41
CA PHE A 94 -13.27 -11.61 -1.25
C PHE A 94 -13.15 -13.11 -1.49
N LEU A 95 -13.42 -13.94 -0.47
CA LEU A 95 -13.37 -15.39 -0.58
C LEU A 95 -14.53 -15.99 -1.38
N GLU A 96 -15.54 -15.19 -1.73
CA GLU A 96 -16.70 -15.61 -2.53
C GLU A 96 -16.40 -15.58 -4.03
N PHE A 97 -15.34 -14.88 -4.46
CA PHE A 97 -14.85 -14.91 -5.83
C PHE A 97 -14.22 -16.28 -6.17
N ALA A 98 -14.16 -16.62 -7.46
CA ALA A 98 -13.42 -17.81 -7.89
C ALA A 98 -11.93 -17.68 -7.56
N GLN A 99 -11.25 -18.80 -7.32
CA GLN A 99 -9.83 -18.79 -6.94
C GLN A 99 -8.95 -18.07 -7.98
N ASP A 100 -9.22 -18.27 -9.27
CA ASP A 100 -8.49 -17.59 -10.35
C ASP A 100 -8.67 -16.07 -10.29
N ASP A 101 -9.87 -15.61 -9.94
CA ASP A 101 -10.19 -14.19 -9.81
C ASP A 101 -9.52 -13.57 -8.58
N GLN A 102 -9.51 -14.29 -7.45
CA GLN A 102 -8.77 -13.88 -6.25
C GLN A 102 -7.28 -13.70 -6.58
N LEU A 103 -6.70 -14.65 -7.34
CA LEU A 103 -5.30 -14.58 -7.76
C LEU A 103 -5.04 -13.39 -8.69
N ILE A 104 -5.95 -13.11 -9.63
CA ILE A 104 -5.83 -11.97 -10.54
C ILE A 104 -5.91 -10.65 -9.76
N LEU A 105 -6.88 -10.52 -8.86
CA LEU A 105 -7.06 -9.33 -8.02
C LEU A 105 -5.80 -9.03 -7.19
N ILE A 106 -5.22 -10.06 -6.55
CA ILE A 106 -3.99 -9.90 -5.77
C ILE A 106 -2.81 -9.57 -6.68
N LYS A 107 -2.64 -10.27 -7.81
CA LYS A 107 -1.50 -10.03 -8.72
C LYS A 107 -1.50 -8.62 -9.30
N LEU A 108 -2.68 -8.10 -9.66
CA LEU A 108 -2.81 -6.76 -10.19
C LEU A 108 -2.70 -5.71 -9.08
N GLY A 109 -3.39 -5.89 -7.96
CA GLY A 109 -3.46 -4.89 -6.90
C GLY A 109 -2.33 -4.93 -5.86
N PHE A 110 -1.44 -5.92 -5.92
CA PHE A 110 -0.34 -6.07 -4.96
C PHE A 110 0.51 -4.81 -4.88
N PHE A 111 0.90 -4.26 -6.04
CA PHE A 111 1.83 -3.15 -6.08
C PHE A 111 1.21 -1.87 -5.50
N GLU A 112 -0.06 -1.58 -5.81
CA GLU A 112 -0.79 -0.46 -5.23
C GLU A 112 -0.91 -0.56 -3.71
N VAL A 113 -1.34 -1.72 -3.19
CA VAL A 113 -1.45 -1.94 -1.74
C VAL A 113 -0.08 -1.83 -1.07
N TRP A 114 0.97 -2.34 -1.71
CA TRP A 114 2.33 -2.19 -1.23
C TRP A 114 2.80 -0.72 -1.20
N LEU A 115 2.51 0.08 -2.23
CA LEU A 115 2.79 1.52 -2.25
C LEU A 115 2.08 2.26 -1.11
N ILE A 116 0.80 1.95 -0.87
CA ILE A 116 0.05 2.54 0.24
C ILE A 116 0.72 2.19 1.58
N HIS A 117 1.07 0.93 1.80
CA HIS A 117 1.72 0.50 3.05
C HIS A 117 3.08 1.19 3.27
N VAL A 118 3.92 1.20 2.24
CA VAL A 118 5.28 1.71 2.34
C VAL A 118 5.32 3.25 2.41
N SER A 119 4.26 3.94 1.99
CA SER A 119 4.17 5.41 2.06
C SER A 119 4.43 5.96 3.47
N ARG A 120 3.99 5.28 4.53
CA ARG A 120 4.22 5.68 5.93
C ARG A 120 5.68 5.59 6.38
N SER A 121 6.52 4.91 5.60
CA SER A 121 7.90 4.60 5.96
C SER A 121 8.93 5.51 5.31
N ILE A 122 8.48 6.56 4.62
CA ILE A 122 9.39 7.53 4.02
C ILE A 122 10.08 8.35 5.11
N LEU A 123 11.40 8.52 4.96
CA LEU A 123 12.13 9.52 5.72
C LEU A 123 12.01 10.86 4.99
N ALA A 124 11.37 11.83 5.65
CA ALA A 124 11.33 13.21 5.18
C ALA A 124 12.75 13.80 5.15
N GLU A 125 12.97 14.76 4.25
CA GLU A 125 14.30 15.33 3.95
C GLU A 125 14.93 16.14 5.11
N GLU A 126 14.32 16.14 6.29
CA GLU A 126 14.75 16.95 7.45
C GLU A 126 16.11 16.53 8.03
N ASP A 127 16.57 15.29 7.77
CA ASP A 127 17.78 14.73 8.38
C ASP A 127 18.99 14.64 7.41
N GLY A 128 18.96 15.38 6.29
CA GLY A 128 20.06 15.42 5.32
C GLY A 128 20.25 14.13 4.50
N SER A 129 19.45 13.09 4.75
CA SER A 129 19.32 11.94 3.87
C SER A 129 18.43 12.33 2.67
N ARG A 130 18.97 12.22 1.45
CA ARG A 130 18.16 12.12 0.22
C ARG A 130 17.02 11.15 0.52
N GLY A 131 15.75 11.54 0.33
CA GLY A 131 14.58 10.79 0.81
C GLY A 131 14.72 9.27 0.67
N ALA A 132 14.27 8.49 1.66
CA ALA A 132 14.50 7.05 1.67
C ALA A 132 13.22 6.29 2.05
N VAL A 133 13.12 5.05 1.56
CA VAL A 133 12.04 4.11 1.87
C VAL A 133 12.55 3.08 2.88
N THR A 134 11.88 2.95 4.03
CA THR A 134 12.26 1.99 5.08
C THR A 134 11.33 0.78 5.08
N PHE A 135 11.83 -0.41 4.77
CA PHE A 135 11.04 -1.64 4.78
C PHE A 135 10.72 -2.09 6.21
N ALA A 136 9.69 -2.93 6.38
CA ALA A 136 9.24 -3.43 7.69
C ALA A 136 10.35 -4.09 8.54
N GLY A 137 11.39 -4.64 7.91
CA GLY A 137 12.58 -5.20 8.59
C GLY A 137 13.63 -4.17 9.03
N GLY A 138 13.37 -2.87 8.86
CA GLY A 138 14.28 -1.77 9.20
C GLY A 138 15.36 -1.47 8.15
N ALA A 139 15.46 -2.27 7.08
CA ALA A 139 16.34 -1.96 5.96
C ALA A 139 15.78 -0.76 5.19
N TYR A 140 16.59 0.26 4.90
CA TYR A 140 16.18 1.39 4.06
C TYR A 140 16.92 1.40 2.72
N VAL A 141 16.22 1.89 1.70
CA VAL A 141 16.75 2.14 0.36
C VAL A 141 16.62 3.63 0.08
N THR A 142 17.71 4.27 -0.34
CA THR A 142 17.70 5.71 -0.65
C THR A 142 16.99 5.97 -1.98
N ARG A 143 16.52 7.21 -2.18
CA ARG A 143 15.93 7.67 -3.43
C ARG A 143 16.89 7.44 -4.60
N GLU A 144 18.16 7.76 -4.45
CA GLU A 144 19.17 7.53 -5.49
C GLU A 144 19.30 6.05 -5.89
N GLN A 145 19.25 5.14 -4.92
CA GLN A 145 19.25 3.71 -5.21
C GLN A 145 17.98 3.27 -5.94
N LEU A 146 16.82 3.84 -5.59
CA LEU A 146 15.55 3.58 -6.28
C LEU A 146 15.57 4.15 -7.70
N GLU A 147 16.11 5.35 -7.91
CA GLU A 147 16.28 6.00 -9.22
C GLU A 147 17.20 5.17 -10.13
N PHE A 148 18.24 4.55 -9.58
CA PHE A 148 19.11 3.66 -10.32
C PHE A 148 18.42 2.34 -10.71
N VAL A 149 17.64 1.76 -9.78
CA VAL A 149 17.02 0.43 -9.94
C VAL A 149 15.78 0.48 -10.84
N CYS A 150 14.89 1.43 -10.59
CA CYS A 150 13.60 1.58 -11.30
C CYS A 150 13.77 2.54 -12.48
N ASP A 151 13.82 3.83 -12.18
CA ASP A 151 14.18 4.97 -13.03
C ASP A 151 13.82 6.28 -12.25
N ILE A 152 14.23 7.43 -12.78
CA ILE A 152 14.05 8.73 -12.11
C ILE A 152 12.59 9.19 -12.09
N ASP A 153 11.86 8.98 -13.18
CA ASP A 153 10.49 9.49 -13.36
C ASP A 153 9.50 8.70 -12.49
N PHE A 154 9.64 7.38 -12.49
CA PHE A 154 8.91 6.47 -11.64
C PHE A 154 9.18 6.76 -10.16
N THR A 155 10.45 6.88 -9.77
CA THR A 155 10.81 7.14 -8.37
C THR A 155 10.25 8.49 -7.92
N SER A 156 10.35 9.52 -8.76
CA SER A 156 9.78 10.83 -8.46
C SER A 156 8.25 10.78 -8.30
N SER A 157 7.55 10.06 -9.18
CA SER A 157 6.10 9.86 -9.09
C SER A 157 5.69 9.13 -7.81
N MET A 158 6.43 8.08 -7.46
CA MET A 158 6.25 7.32 -6.21
C MET A 158 6.41 8.19 -4.96
N PHE A 159 7.48 9.00 -4.86
CA PHE A 159 7.70 9.91 -3.72
C PHE A 159 6.66 11.05 -3.67
N ASN A 160 6.19 11.54 -4.81
CA ASN A 160 5.09 12.52 -4.88
C ASN A 160 3.79 11.92 -4.33
N PHE A 161 3.46 10.68 -4.73
CA PHE A 161 2.33 9.95 -4.18
C PHE A 161 2.47 9.79 -2.66
N PHE A 162 3.63 9.32 -2.16
CA PHE A 162 3.84 9.15 -0.71
C PHE A 162 3.65 10.44 0.07
N SER A 163 4.25 11.54 -0.41
CA SER A 163 4.16 12.84 0.25
C SER A 163 2.71 13.34 0.29
N SER A 164 2.00 13.21 -0.84
CA SER A 164 0.61 13.68 -0.94
C SER A 164 -0.37 12.78 -0.17
N PHE A 165 -0.17 11.46 -0.18
CA PHE A 165 -0.98 10.50 0.57
C PHE A 165 -0.80 10.67 2.08
N ASN A 166 0.46 10.79 2.55
CA ASN A 166 0.74 11.05 3.97
C ASN A 166 0.19 12.39 4.45
N GLY A 167 0.13 13.40 3.57
CA GLY A 167 -0.50 14.69 3.87
C GLY A 167 -1.99 14.59 4.25
N LEU A 168 -2.68 13.50 3.89
CA LEU A 168 -4.06 13.22 4.29
C LEU A 168 -4.19 12.81 5.77
N SER A 169 -3.07 12.49 6.44
CA SER A 169 -3.00 12.15 7.88
C SER A 169 -3.98 11.04 8.29
N LEU A 170 -4.09 10.00 7.44
CA LEU A 170 -4.97 8.86 7.67
C LEU A 170 -4.42 7.95 8.78
N ASN A 171 -5.33 7.41 9.60
CA ASN A 171 -4.96 6.41 10.60
C ASN A 171 -4.93 4.99 10.02
N ASP A 172 -4.42 4.01 10.79
CA ASP A 172 -4.26 2.62 10.31
C ASP A 172 -5.58 1.98 9.84
N THR A 173 -6.72 2.35 10.44
CA THR A 173 -8.03 1.82 10.00
C THR A 173 -8.47 2.42 8.66
N GLU A 174 -8.26 3.71 8.46
CA GLU A 174 -8.57 4.40 7.21
C GLU A 174 -7.69 3.90 6.07
N ILE A 175 -6.40 3.66 6.35
CA ILE A 175 -5.46 3.08 5.40
C ILE A 175 -5.88 1.65 5.04
N GLY A 176 -6.23 0.82 6.02
CA GLY A 176 -6.74 -0.53 5.75
C GLY A 176 -7.98 -0.54 4.87
N LEU A 177 -8.94 0.36 5.14
CA LEU A 177 -10.14 0.52 4.31
C LEU A 177 -9.80 0.99 2.90
N PHE A 178 -8.87 1.94 2.76
CA PHE A 178 -8.39 2.42 1.47
C PHE A 178 -7.69 1.30 0.66
N CYS A 179 -6.85 0.48 1.29
CA CYS A 179 -6.24 -0.70 0.67
C CYS A 179 -7.29 -1.70 0.17
N ALA A 180 -8.34 -1.96 0.96
CA ALA A 180 -9.41 -2.87 0.55
C ALA A 180 -10.19 -2.34 -0.65
N VAL A 181 -10.47 -1.02 -0.69
CA VAL A 181 -11.08 -0.36 -1.86
C VAL A 181 -10.16 -0.46 -3.08
N ALA A 182 -8.87 -0.15 -2.94
CA ALA A 182 -7.90 -0.21 -4.03
C ALA A 182 -7.85 -1.61 -4.65
N LEU A 183 -7.72 -2.65 -3.82
CA LEU A 183 -7.66 -4.05 -4.26
C LEU A 183 -8.89 -4.48 -5.06
N LEU A 184 -10.09 -4.01 -4.69
CA LEU A 184 -11.33 -4.34 -5.41
C LEU A 184 -11.66 -3.39 -6.57
N THR A 185 -10.98 -2.25 -6.70
CA THR A 185 -11.25 -1.27 -7.77
C THR A 185 -10.48 -1.61 -9.05
N PHE A 186 -9.26 -2.13 -8.95
CA PHE A 186 -8.30 -2.11 -10.06
C PHE A 186 -8.42 -3.26 -11.08
N SER A 187 -9.62 -3.68 -11.42
CA SER A 187 -9.79 -4.75 -12.40
C SER A 187 -10.94 -4.47 -13.36
N GLU A 188 -10.76 -3.37 -14.10
CA GLU A 188 -11.47 -3.02 -15.35
C GLU A 188 -11.40 -4.14 -16.42
N ARG A 189 -10.56 -5.17 -16.21
CA ARG A 189 -10.28 -6.24 -17.20
C ARG A 189 -10.87 -7.62 -16.86
N THR A 190 -11.85 -7.72 -15.96
CA THR A 190 -12.48 -9.02 -15.64
C THR A 190 -14.01 -8.96 -15.72
N THR A 191 -14.63 -10.06 -16.15
CA THR A 191 -16.09 -10.24 -16.33
C THR A 191 -16.92 -10.25 -15.03
N LEU A 192 -16.38 -9.70 -13.93
CA LEU A 192 -16.87 -9.87 -12.55
C LEU A 192 -17.57 -8.64 -11.99
N PHE A 193 -18.12 -7.81 -12.87
CA PHE A 193 -18.57 -6.46 -12.53
C PHE A 193 -19.58 -6.43 -11.38
N ASP A 194 -20.59 -7.31 -11.35
CA ASP A 194 -21.71 -7.14 -10.42
C ASP A 194 -21.37 -7.42 -8.94
N ALA A 195 -20.85 -8.61 -8.62
CA ALA A 195 -20.55 -8.99 -7.23
C ALA A 195 -19.43 -8.11 -6.63
N ARG A 196 -18.43 -7.77 -7.44
CA ARG A 196 -17.34 -6.88 -7.04
C ARG A 196 -17.82 -5.46 -6.78
N THR A 197 -18.70 -4.92 -7.63
CA THR A 197 -19.22 -3.56 -7.46
C THR A 197 -19.98 -3.42 -6.14
N VAL A 198 -20.73 -4.45 -5.72
CA VAL A 198 -21.45 -4.44 -4.44
C VAL A 198 -20.47 -4.35 -3.26
N GLU A 199 -19.44 -5.21 -3.21
CA GLU A 199 -18.47 -5.19 -2.12
C GLU A 199 -17.61 -3.91 -2.13
N GLN A 200 -17.23 -3.43 -3.31
CA GLN A 200 -16.54 -2.16 -3.46
C GLN A 200 -17.37 -0.99 -2.93
N CYS A 201 -18.67 -0.90 -3.29
CA CYS A 201 -19.56 0.15 -2.77
C CYS A 201 -19.64 0.11 -1.24
N ARG A 202 -19.76 -1.09 -0.64
CA ARG A 202 -19.80 -1.25 0.82
C ARG A 202 -18.49 -0.79 1.49
N LEU A 203 -17.34 -1.11 0.91
CA LEU A 203 -16.05 -0.66 1.42
C LEU A 203 -15.85 0.85 1.30
N VAL A 204 -16.30 1.45 0.19
CA VAL A 204 -16.27 2.91 -0.02
C VAL A 204 -17.17 3.62 1.00
N GLU A 205 -18.35 3.08 1.28
CA GLU A 205 -19.24 3.59 2.33
C GLU A 205 -18.62 3.44 3.74
N ALA A 206 -17.99 2.31 4.04
CA ALA A 206 -17.28 2.07 5.29
C ALA A 206 -16.13 3.06 5.49
N LEU A 207 -15.31 3.27 4.45
CA LEU A 207 -14.24 4.28 4.44
C LEU A 207 -14.80 5.68 4.69
N LYS A 208 -15.86 6.06 3.98
CA LYS A 208 -16.49 7.38 4.15
C LYS A 208 -17.01 7.59 5.57
N LEU A 209 -17.69 6.59 6.14
CA LEU A 209 -18.18 6.64 7.51
C LEU A 209 -17.02 6.83 8.50
N GLN A 210 -15.94 6.07 8.32
CA GLN A 210 -14.77 6.11 9.19
C GLN A 210 -14.05 7.47 9.13
N VAL A 211 -13.85 8.02 7.92
CA VAL A 211 -13.21 9.32 7.71
C VAL A 211 -14.02 10.44 8.35
N ILE A 212 -15.35 10.47 8.14
CA ILE A 212 -16.23 11.48 8.76
C ILE A 212 -16.17 11.43 10.29
N ARG A 213 -16.05 10.21 10.86
CA ARG A 213 -15.99 10.01 12.31
C ARG A 213 -14.67 10.50 12.89
N ASN A 214 -13.54 10.22 12.23
CA ASN A 214 -12.21 10.56 12.71
C ASN A 214 -11.81 12.02 12.42
N HIS A 215 -12.36 12.61 11.35
CA HIS A 215 -12.04 13.97 10.89
C HIS A 215 -13.29 14.86 10.90
N PRO A 216 -13.95 15.09 12.06
CA PRO A 216 -15.24 15.80 12.12
C PRO A 216 -15.16 17.25 11.64
N SER A 217 -13.97 17.85 11.69
CA SER A 217 -13.67 19.22 11.25
C SER A 217 -13.42 19.33 9.74
N ASP A 218 -13.09 18.24 9.05
CA ASP A 218 -12.83 18.21 7.61
C ASP A 218 -13.75 17.20 6.92
N ARG A 219 -14.98 17.66 6.64
CA ARG A 219 -15.99 16.84 5.95
C ARG A 219 -15.70 16.63 4.47
N GLN A 220 -14.72 17.35 3.90
CA GLN A 220 -14.38 17.26 2.49
C GLN A 220 -13.23 16.28 2.23
N LEU A 221 -12.48 15.87 3.26
CA LEU A 221 -11.32 14.97 3.20
C LEU A 221 -11.56 13.67 2.42
N PHE A 222 -12.79 13.15 2.42
CA PHE A 222 -13.12 11.93 1.67
C PHE A 222 -12.86 12.06 0.17
N SER A 223 -13.13 13.23 -0.44
CA SER A 223 -12.94 13.41 -1.88
C SER A 223 -11.45 13.37 -2.28
N PRO A 224 -10.53 14.09 -1.59
CA PRO A 224 -9.10 13.92 -1.77
C PRO A 224 -8.59 12.48 -1.56
N ILE A 225 -9.13 11.73 -0.58
CA ILE A 225 -8.75 10.32 -0.38
C ILE A 225 -9.09 9.49 -1.61
N ILE A 226 -10.32 9.55 -2.10
CA ILE A 226 -10.74 8.76 -3.28
C ILE A 226 -9.97 9.18 -4.54
N ALA A 227 -9.60 10.46 -4.66
CA ALA A 227 -8.76 10.96 -5.75
C ALA A 227 -7.36 10.35 -5.79
N LYS A 228 -6.91 9.66 -4.72
CA LYS A 228 -5.65 8.90 -4.69
C LYS A 228 -5.70 7.54 -5.38
N LEU A 229 -6.88 6.95 -5.56
CA LEU A 229 -7.02 5.68 -6.28
C LEU A 229 -6.45 5.74 -7.71
N PRO A 230 -6.79 6.74 -8.56
CA PRO A 230 -6.24 6.81 -9.91
C PRO A 230 -4.74 7.14 -9.97
N GLU A 231 -4.16 7.69 -8.91
CA GLU A 231 -2.71 7.98 -8.86
C GLU A 231 -1.86 6.72 -8.65
N LEU A 232 -2.48 5.61 -8.24
CA LEU A 232 -1.81 4.32 -8.07
C LEU A 232 -1.74 3.51 -9.37
N LEU A 233 -2.36 3.99 -10.46
CA LEU A 233 -2.56 3.28 -11.74
C LEU A 233 -1.50 3.61 -12.79
#